data_AF-A0A8T5H2H7-F1
#
_entry.id   AF-A0A8T5H2H7-F1
#
_cell.length_a   1.000
_cell.length_b   1.000
_cell.length_c   1.000
_cell.angle_alpha   90.00
_cell.angle_beta   90.00
_cell.angle_gamma   90.00
#
_symmetry.space_group_name_H-M   'P 1'
#
loop_
_entity.id
_entity.type
_entity.pdbx_description
1 polymer ?
#
loop_
_entity_poly.entity_id
_entity_poly.type
_entity_poly.pdbx_seq_one_letter_code
_entity_poly.pdbx_strand_id
1 'polypeptide(L)'
;MSSLNSLLLEASSFISSEFNIEIQRSKFKPYSSKNWQQFCQINSFEKLAGGLYIPQSFSAYVNAESPFLIPNTFHEYFGHGLFCEHSQLGNQLVKIVQNDKDGNKFLHDEIDPQTQPLGLCRQNIGNYEGFAVWLEALLCDELGEQKIWETKKVGIPKFYQSLHEHFQDAEQKLTRFGLMAQMGFPKYYSGDDIVNTLKHLYGTDKFSNIDFIILYGSQKPESDIDLCVVSTNQSTQYFNGWLDLAELNREDFRQRLEHLDIALTDAMFSGELIYGDNNHFAQLQQKVFDAPITKETIEYNLKKVQYQKEYLSHYKDNPRLRNLCLSYIGSFSQNAEHLQRGNKPLTLKNIKQLYAR
;
A
#
# COMPACT_ATOMS: atom_id res chain seq x y z
N MET A 1 20.02 -18.90 -25.57
CA MET A 1 19.64 -18.90 -24.14
C MET A 1 20.50 -17.86 -23.45
N SER A 2 19.88 -16.88 -22.82
CA SER A 2 20.59 -15.91 -21.97
C SER A 2 21.24 -16.65 -20.80
N SER A 3 22.41 -16.19 -20.36
CA SER A 3 23.00 -16.74 -19.13
C SER A 3 22.12 -16.38 -17.93
N LEU A 4 22.14 -17.19 -16.86
CA LEU A 4 21.39 -16.89 -15.64
C LEU A 4 21.72 -15.49 -15.09
N ASN A 5 22.98 -15.07 -15.18
CA ASN A 5 23.39 -13.72 -14.75
C ASN A 5 22.75 -12.61 -15.59
N SER A 6 22.59 -12.81 -16.91
CA SER A 6 21.89 -11.86 -17.78
C SER A 6 20.42 -11.76 -17.38
N LEU A 7 19.75 -12.89 -17.19
CA LEU A 7 18.35 -12.93 -16.77
C LEU A 7 18.13 -12.28 -15.40
N LEU A 8 19.05 -12.48 -14.47
CA LEU A 8 19.00 -11.82 -13.16
C LEU A 8 19.14 -10.30 -13.28
N LEU A 9 20.02 -9.80 -14.15
CA LEU A 9 20.16 -8.36 -14.40
C LEU A 9 18.92 -7.78 -15.08
N GLU A 10 18.36 -8.48 -16.05
CA GLU A 10 17.13 -8.10 -16.75
C GLU A 10 15.94 -8.07 -15.78
N ALA A 11 15.78 -9.11 -14.95
CA ALA A 11 14.76 -9.16 -13.89
C ALA A 11 14.92 -8.02 -12.88
N SER A 12 16.14 -7.76 -12.39
CA SER A 12 16.43 -6.64 -11.50
C SER A 12 16.09 -5.30 -12.15
N SER A 13 16.41 -5.12 -13.44
CA SER A 13 16.09 -3.90 -14.18
C SER A 13 14.58 -3.70 -14.30
N PHE A 14 13.84 -4.77 -14.63
CA PHE A 14 12.37 -4.74 -14.69
C PHE A 14 11.76 -4.35 -13.34
N ILE A 15 12.19 -5.01 -12.25
CA ILE A 15 11.69 -4.73 -10.89
C ILE A 15 11.97 -3.26 -10.51
N SER A 16 13.18 -2.76 -10.78
CA SER A 16 13.55 -1.39 -10.46
C SER A 16 12.73 -0.39 -11.28
N SER A 17 12.50 -0.64 -12.58
CA SER A 17 11.66 0.24 -13.40
C SER A 17 10.18 0.20 -13.02
N GLU A 18 9.66 -0.97 -12.67
CA GLU A 18 8.23 -1.18 -12.44
C GLU A 18 7.81 -0.75 -11.02
N PHE A 19 8.65 -1.03 -10.03
CA PHE A 19 8.30 -0.89 -8.62
C PHE A 19 9.19 0.11 -7.86
N ASN A 20 10.26 0.60 -8.49
CA ASN A 20 11.26 1.48 -7.88
C ASN A 20 11.85 0.89 -6.57
N ILE A 21 12.06 -0.43 -6.57
CA ILE A 21 12.71 -1.18 -5.49
C ILE A 21 13.79 -2.10 -6.05
N GLU A 22 14.75 -2.46 -5.21
CA GLU A 22 15.86 -3.34 -5.57
C GLU A 22 16.16 -4.31 -4.42
N ILE A 23 16.66 -5.51 -4.75
CA ILE A 23 17.24 -6.40 -3.74
C ILE A 23 18.52 -5.76 -3.20
N GLN A 24 18.58 -5.49 -1.90
CA GLN A 24 19.73 -4.88 -1.24
C GLN A 24 20.47 -5.87 -0.34
N ARG A 25 19.74 -6.79 0.31
CA ARG A 25 20.28 -7.65 1.37
C ARG A 25 20.34 -9.12 0.97
N SER A 26 19.37 -9.57 0.16
CA SER A 26 19.25 -10.96 -0.24
C SER A 26 20.43 -11.40 -1.06
N LYS A 27 20.88 -12.62 -0.79
CA LYS A 27 22.03 -13.24 -1.45
C LYS A 27 21.56 -14.45 -2.24
N PHE A 28 21.91 -14.48 -3.51
CA PHE A 28 21.71 -15.64 -4.34
C PHE A 28 22.83 -16.68 -4.12
N LYS A 29 22.45 -17.93 -3.85
CA LYS A 29 23.38 -19.02 -3.53
C LYS A 29 23.04 -20.26 -4.37
N PRO A 30 23.63 -20.40 -5.57
CA PRO A 30 23.42 -21.58 -6.41
C PRO A 30 24.23 -22.78 -5.89
N TYR A 31 23.61 -23.95 -5.85
CA TYR A 31 24.21 -25.21 -5.42
C TYR A 31 24.15 -26.23 -6.56
N SER A 32 25.20 -27.04 -6.74
CA SER A 32 25.10 -28.25 -7.57
C SER A 32 24.12 -29.24 -6.94
N SER A 33 23.55 -30.18 -7.71
CA SER A 33 22.57 -31.14 -7.16
C SER A 33 23.10 -31.92 -5.97
N LYS A 34 24.40 -32.30 -6.00
CA LYS A 34 25.06 -32.99 -4.89
C LYS A 34 25.12 -32.13 -3.64
N ASN A 35 25.54 -30.87 -3.77
CA ASN A 35 25.64 -29.96 -2.63
C ASN A 35 24.25 -29.61 -2.10
N TRP A 36 23.25 -29.47 -2.98
CA TRP A 36 21.85 -29.22 -2.61
C TRP A 36 21.30 -30.35 -1.73
N GLN A 37 21.45 -31.61 -2.15
CA GLN A 37 21.00 -32.77 -1.38
C GLN A 37 21.66 -32.84 0.00
N GLN A 38 22.97 -32.55 0.08
CA GLN A 38 23.69 -32.51 1.35
C GLN A 38 23.20 -31.37 2.25
N PHE A 39 23.01 -30.18 1.67
CA PHE A 39 22.46 -29.02 2.37
C PHE A 39 21.07 -29.31 2.95
N CYS A 40 20.15 -29.85 2.15
CA CYS A 40 18.82 -30.22 2.62
C CYS A 40 18.87 -31.32 3.69
N GLN A 41 19.76 -32.29 3.56
CA GLN A 41 19.91 -33.36 4.57
C GLN A 41 20.40 -32.82 5.93
N ILE A 42 21.40 -31.94 5.93
CA ILE A 42 21.96 -31.38 7.18
C ILE A 42 20.93 -30.53 7.92
N ASN A 43 20.07 -29.83 7.18
CA ASN A 43 19.10 -28.88 7.75
C ASN A 43 17.67 -29.45 7.85
N SER A 44 17.48 -30.74 7.52
CA SER A 44 16.15 -31.39 7.47
C SER A 44 15.13 -30.71 6.54
N PHE A 45 15.59 -30.16 5.41
CA PHE A 45 14.73 -29.58 4.38
C PHE A 45 14.29 -30.63 3.35
N GLU A 46 13.22 -30.30 2.62
CA GLU A 46 12.74 -31.13 1.50
C GLU A 46 13.76 -31.17 0.37
N LYS A 47 14.28 -32.35 0.05
CA LYS A 47 15.31 -32.54 -0.99
C LYS A 47 14.78 -32.32 -2.41
N LEU A 48 13.46 -32.50 -2.59
CA LEU A 48 12.78 -32.33 -3.87
C LEU A 48 12.42 -30.87 -4.15
N ALA A 49 12.51 -29.99 -3.15
CA ALA A 49 12.39 -28.57 -3.36
C ALA A 49 13.49 -28.11 -4.32
N GLY A 50 13.14 -27.26 -5.29
CA GLY A 50 14.07 -26.72 -6.27
C GLY A 50 14.85 -25.50 -5.76
N GLY A 51 14.40 -24.92 -4.65
CA GLY A 51 14.99 -23.79 -3.96
C GLY A 51 14.42 -23.62 -2.56
N LEU A 52 15.02 -22.72 -1.78
CA LEU A 52 14.58 -22.31 -0.46
C LEU A 52 15.13 -20.92 -0.14
N TYR A 53 14.27 -20.04 0.36
CA TYR A 53 14.66 -18.78 0.97
C TYR A 53 14.73 -18.90 2.49
N ILE A 54 15.82 -18.38 3.10
CA ILE A 54 16.00 -18.32 4.55
C ILE A 54 15.93 -16.86 5.01
N PRO A 55 14.79 -16.39 5.56
CA PRO A 55 14.61 -14.98 5.95
C PRO A 55 15.61 -14.49 6.98
N GLN A 56 16.01 -15.34 7.94
CA GLN A 56 16.98 -14.98 8.99
C GLN A 56 18.30 -14.48 8.40
N SER A 57 18.74 -15.09 7.29
CA SER A 57 20.03 -14.84 6.66
C SER A 57 19.94 -14.10 5.32
N PHE A 58 18.74 -13.69 4.91
CA PHE A 58 18.48 -13.09 3.60
C PHE A 58 19.17 -13.87 2.48
N SER A 59 18.90 -15.17 2.36
CA SER A 59 19.61 -16.03 1.41
C SER A 59 18.64 -16.92 0.66
N ALA A 60 18.68 -16.82 -0.67
CA ALA A 60 17.99 -17.70 -1.61
C ALA A 60 18.96 -18.80 -2.05
N TYR A 61 18.70 -20.03 -1.65
CA TYR A 61 19.45 -21.21 -2.07
C TYR A 61 18.68 -21.91 -3.19
N VAL A 62 19.35 -22.24 -4.29
CA VAL A 62 18.70 -22.93 -5.42
C VAL A 62 19.55 -24.06 -5.96
N ASN A 63 18.92 -25.13 -6.44
CA ASN A 63 19.61 -26.15 -7.19
C ASN A 63 19.89 -25.66 -8.62
N ALA A 64 21.16 -25.34 -8.89
CA ALA A 64 21.69 -24.81 -10.15
C ALA A 64 21.55 -25.78 -11.35
N GLU A 65 21.26 -27.05 -11.10
CA GLU A 65 21.06 -28.08 -12.13
C GLU A 65 19.58 -28.47 -12.25
N SER A 66 18.68 -27.80 -11.52
CA SER A 66 17.25 -28.03 -11.63
C SER A 66 16.76 -27.69 -13.04
N PRO A 67 15.87 -28.51 -13.64
CA PRO A 67 15.21 -28.14 -14.89
C PRO A 67 14.34 -26.89 -14.77
N PHE A 68 14.07 -26.43 -13.53
CA PHE A 68 13.29 -25.24 -13.20
C PHE A 68 14.15 -24.14 -12.56
N LEU A 69 15.46 -24.10 -12.85
CA LEU A 69 16.39 -23.14 -12.25
C LEU A 69 15.92 -21.68 -12.33
N ILE A 70 15.48 -21.23 -13.51
CA ILE A 70 15.03 -19.85 -13.72
C ILE A 70 13.82 -19.53 -12.82
N PRO A 71 12.69 -20.26 -12.94
CA PRO A 71 11.52 -20.03 -12.08
C PRO A 71 11.83 -20.14 -10.58
N ASN A 72 12.62 -21.13 -10.16
CA ASN A 72 13.02 -21.25 -8.75
C ASN A 72 13.87 -20.05 -8.28
N THR A 73 14.73 -19.53 -9.15
CA THR A 73 15.51 -18.33 -8.83
C THR A 73 14.58 -17.13 -8.67
N PHE A 74 13.60 -16.94 -9.55
CA PHE A 74 12.64 -15.85 -9.43
C PHE A 74 11.79 -15.94 -8.17
N HIS A 75 11.28 -17.13 -7.83
CA HIS A 75 10.52 -17.39 -6.61
C HIS A 75 11.32 -17.07 -5.34
N GLU A 76 12.50 -17.68 -5.20
CA GLU A 76 13.27 -17.60 -3.96
C GLU A 76 14.01 -16.27 -3.81
N TYR A 77 14.67 -15.80 -4.87
CA TYR A 77 15.54 -14.63 -4.81
C TYR A 77 14.77 -13.33 -4.93
N PHE A 78 13.86 -13.21 -5.91
CA PHE A 78 13.06 -12.00 -6.08
C PHE A 78 11.77 -12.07 -5.26
N GLY A 79 11.00 -13.15 -5.34
CA GLY A 79 9.73 -13.31 -4.64
C GLY A 79 9.86 -13.14 -3.14
N HIS A 80 10.49 -14.11 -2.48
CA HIS A 80 10.69 -14.03 -1.03
C HIS A 80 11.69 -12.95 -0.61
N GLY A 81 12.74 -12.71 -1.40
CA GLY A 81 13.73 -11.67 -1.11
C GLY A 81 13.11 -10.27 -1.02
N LEU A 82 12.41 -9.82 -2.05
CA LEU A 82 11.77 -8.51 -2.05
C LEU A 82 10.69 -8.42 -0.96
N PHE A 83 9.91 -9.49 -0.79
CA PHE A 83 8.89 -9.52 0.26
C PHE A 83 9.51 -9.31 1.64
N CYS A 84 10.56 -10.06 1.98
CA CYS A 84 11.24 -9.96 3.28
C CYS A 84 12.00 -8.65 3.49
N GLU A 85 12.48 -8.02 2.42
CA GLU A 85 13.23 -6.75 2.52
C GLU A 85 12.31 -5.53 2.59
N HIS A 86 11.24 -5.51 1.81
CA HIS A 86 10.48 -4.29 1.54
C HIS A 86 9.04 -4.34 2.04
N SER A 87 8.40 -5.51 2.06
CA SER A 87 7.00 -5.57 2.51
C SER A 87 6.92 -5.45 4.03
N GLN A 88 5.86 -4.80 4.53
CA GLN A 88 5.64 -4.68 5.98
C GLN A 88 5.51 -6.05 6.66
N LEU A 89 4.84 -7.00 6.02
CA LEU A 89 4.66 -8.37 6.53
C LEU A 89 5.97 -9.17 6.52
N GLY A 90 6.75 -9.05 5.45
CA GLY A 90 8.04 -9.72 5.34
C GLY A 90 9.06 -9.15 6.34
N ASN A 91 9.07 -7.84 6.54
CA ASN A 91 9.88 -7.19 7.56
C ASN A 91 9.52 -7.66 8.98
N GLN A 92 8.24 -7.89 9.26
CA GLN A 92 7.81 -8.49 10.54
C GLN A 92 8.30 -9.93 10.68
N LEU A 93 8.15 -10.76 9.65
CA LEU A 93 8.67 -12.13 9.64
C LEU A 93 10.17 -12.17 9.94
N VAL A 94 10.97 -11.36 9.24
CA VAL A 94 12.42 -11.25 9.46
C VAL A 94 12.72 -10.90 10.91
N LYS A 95 12.07 -9.87 11.46
CA LYS A 95 12.28 -9.47 12.87
C LYS A 95 11.94 -10.58 13.85
N ILE A 96 10.92 -11.39 13.57
CA ILE A 96 10.54 -12.53 14.42
C ILE A 96 11.64 -13.60 14.40
N VAL A 97 12.05 -14.04 13.20
CA VAL A 97 13.04 -15.12 13.08
C VAL A 97 14.45 -14.72 13.51
N GLN A 98 14.80 -13.42 13.41
CA GLN A 98 16.10 -12.92 13.89
C GLN A 98 16.17 -12.77 15.41
N ASN A 99 15.03 -12.70 16.09
CA ASN A 99 14.95 -12.65 17.55
C ASN A 99 14.72 -14.07 18.15
N ASP A 100 15.09 -15.12 17.42
CA ASP A 100 14.91 -16.53 17.78
C ASP A 100 13.48 -16.90 18.20
N LYS A 101 12.48 -16.19 17.65
CA LYS A 101 11.06 -16.52 17.83
C LYS A 101 10.57 -17.41 16.70
N ASP A 102 9.47 -18.11 16.98
CA ASP A 102 8.86 -19.07 16.05
C ASP A 102 8.24 -18.37 14.82
N GLY A 103 9.01 -18.31 13.72
CA GLY A 103 8.53 -17.78 12.45
C GLY A 103 7.45 -18.63 11.79
N ASN A 104 7.44 -19.95 12.04
CA ASN A 104 6.38 -20.82 11.53
C ASN A 104 5.05 -20.48 12.16
N LYS A 105 5.05 -20.16 13.47
CA LYS A 105 3.84 -19.66 14.13
C LYS A 105 3.31 -18.40 13.41
N PHE A 106 4.15 -17.40 13.18
CA PHE A 106 3.73 -16.18 12.47
C PHE A 106 3.16 -16.45 11.08
N LEU A 107 3.78 -17.35 10.31
CA LEU A 107 3.30 -17.73 8.97
C LEU A 107 1.90 -18.37 9.01
N HIS A 108 1.57 -19.11 10.07
CA HIS A 108 0.28 -19.78 10.21
C HIS A 108 -0.76 -19.01 11.03
N ASP A 109 -0.38 -17.89 11.65
CA ASP A 109 -1.30 -17.00 12.35
C ASP A 109 -2.34 -16.40 11.36
N GLU A 110 -3.58 -16.28 11.82
CA GLU A 110 -4.64 -15.61 11.07
C GLU A 110 -4.44 -14.09 11.11
N ILE A 111 -4.69 -13.45 9.97
CA ILE A 111 -4.63 -12.01 9.81
C ILE A 111 -5.94 -11.41 10.30
N ASP A 112 -5.86 -10.55 11.31
CA ASP A 112 -6.97 -9.72 11.76
C ASP A 112 -6.99 -8.41 10.96
N PRO A 113 -8.00 -8.18 10.09
CA PRO A 113 -8.07 -6.97 9.28
C PRO A 113 -8.16 -5.67 10.08
N GLN A 114 -8.55 -5.72 11.37
CA GLN A 114 -8.62 -4.53 12.21
C GLN A 114 -7.24 -4.03 12.64
N THR A 115 -6.29 -4.95 12.81
CA THR A 115 -4.93 -4.66 13.27
C THR A 115 -3.89 -4.78 12.16
N GLN A 116 -4.19 -5.54 11.11
CA GLN A 116 -3.36 -5.76 9.94
C GLN A 116 -4.22 -5.62 8.66
N PRO A 117 -4.45 -4.39 8.18
CA PRO A 117 -5.29 -4.14 7.01
C PRO A 117 -4.61 -4.48 5.67
N LEU A 118 -3.34 -4.90 5.71
CA LEU A 118 -2.53 -5.24 4.55
C LEU A 118 -2.39 -6.77 4.41
N GLY A 119 -2.20 -7.21 3.17
CA GLY A 119 -2.25 -8.60 2.76
C GLY A 119 -3.52 -8.94 1.98
N LEU A 120 -3.47 -10.04 1.23
CA LEU A 120 -4.54 -10.58 0.40
C LEU A 120 -5.11 -11.89 0.94
N CYS A 121 -4.33 -12.63 1.73
CA CYS A 121 -4.72 -13.92 2.28
C CYS A 121 -5.07 -13.83 3.76
N ARG A 122 -5.85 -14.80 4.25
CA ARG A 122 -6.23 -14.91 5.68
C ARG A 122 -5.08 -15.33 6.59
N GLN A 123 -4.01 -15.90 6.04
CA GLN A 123 -2.82 -16.31 6.79
C GLN A 123 -1.56 -15.75 6.12
N ASN A 124 -0.55 -15.46 6.92
CA ASN A 124 0.70 -14.87 6.43
C ASN A 124 1.44 -15.77 5.42
N ILE A 125 1.34 -17.09 5.54
CA ILE A 125 1.93 -18.05 4.59
C ILE A 125 1.34 -17.88 3.18
N GLY A 126 0.04 -17.59 3.07
CA GLY A 126 -0.59 -17.34 1.78
C GLY A 126 -0.08 -16.04 1.15
N ASN A 127 0.19 -15.01 1.96
CA ASN A 127 0.79 -13.77 1.47
C ASN A 127 2.25 -13.95 1.05
N TYR A 128 3.02 -14.69 1.85
CA TYR A 128 4.44 -14.97 1.63
C TYR A 128 4.67 -15.81 0.36
N GLU A 129 3.96 -16.94 0.23
CA GLU A 129 4.07 -17.81 -0.95
C GLU A 129 3.32 -17.25 -2.16
N GLY A 130 2.16 -16.63 -1.95
CA GLY A 130 1.36 -16.10 -3.05
C GLY A 130 2.06 -14.96 -3.78
N PHE A 131 2.73 -14.07 -3.05
CA PHE A 131 3.56 -13.04 -3.66
C PHE A 131 4.73 -13.65 -4.45
N ALA A 132 5.41 -14.65 -3.90
CA ALA A 132 6.56 -15.26 -4.56
C ALA A 132 6.18 -15.99 -5.85
N VAL A 133 5.09 -16.75 -5.84
CA VAL A 133 4.57 -17.43 -7.03
C VAL A 133 4.06 -16.43 -8.07
N TRP A 134 3.37 -15.36 -7.65
CA TRP A 134 2.92 -14.31 -8.56
C TRP A 134 4.10 -13.62 -9.24
N LEU A 135 5.13 -13.23 -8.47
CA LEU A 135 6.30 -12.55 -9.03
C LEU A 135 7.13 -13.49 -9.91
N GLU A 136 7.22 -14.78 -9.55
CA GLU A 136 7.83 -15.81 -10.39
C GLU A 136 7.17 -15.86 -11.78
N ALA A 137 5.84 -15.94 -11.82
CA ALA A 137 5.07 -15.99 -13.05
C ALA A 137 5.24 -14.71 -13.87
N LEU A 138 5.14 -13.54 -13.22
CA LEU A 138 5.32 -12.23 -13.86
C LEU A 138 6.70 -12.12 -14.52
N LEU A 139 7.77 -12.42 -13.79
CA LEU A 139 9.13 -12.34 -14.33
C LEU A 139 9.35 -13.36 -15.46
N CYS A 140 8.77 -14.55 -15.37
CA CYS A 140 8.86 -15.51 -16.48
C CYS A 140 8.15 -14.99 -17.73
N ASP A 141 7.01 -14.31 -17.61
CA ASP A 141 6.31 -13.73 -18.76
C ASP A 141 7.12 -12.60 -19.40
N GLU A 142 7.53 -11.62 -18.59
CA GLU A 142 8.25 -10.41 -19.04
C GLU A 142 9.62 -10.72 -19.68
N LEU A 143 10.26 -11.81 -19.26
CA LEU A 143 11.58 -12.24 -19.76
C LEU A 143 11.50 -13.33 -20.84
N GLY A 144 10.30 -13.66 -21.32
CA GLY A 144 10.12 -14.64 -22.40
C GLY A 144 10.31 -16.11 -21.99
N GLU A 145 10.25 -16.40 -20.69
CA GLU A 145 10.40 -17.72 -20.06
C GLU A 145 9.03 -18.31 -19.65
N GLN A 146 7.92 -17.85 -20.25
CA GLN A 146 6.56 -18.31 -19.95
C GLN A 146 6.40 -19.85 -20.07
N LYS A 147 7.05 -20.47 -21.06
CA LYS A 147 6.92 -21.92 -21.31
C LYS A 147 7.48 -22.77 -20.15
N ILE A 148 8.58 -22.36 -19.53
CA ILE A 148 9.18 -23.11 -18.42
C ILE A 148 8.33 -22.96 -17.16
N TRP A 149 7.74 -21.77 -16.95
CA TRP A 149 6.76 -21.54 -15.88
C TRP A 149 5.52 -22.42 -16.03
N GLU A 150 4.88 -22.43 -17.20
CA GLU A 150 3.68 -23.26 -17.42
C GLU A 150 3.96 -24.76 -17.22
N THR A 151 5.16 -25.22 -17.60
CA THR A 151 5.59 -26.60 -17.33
C THR A 151 5.73 -26.88 -15.83
N LYS A 152 6.34 -25.95 -15.07
CA LYS A 152 6.47 -26.05 -13.60
C LYS A 152 5.09 -26.02 -12.93
N LYS A 153 4.21 -25.10 -13.35
CA LYS A 153 2.88 -24.88 -12.78
C LYS A 153 1.98 -26.12 -12.78
N VAL A 154 2.10 -26.97 -13.80
CA VAL A 154 1.37 -28.27 -13.83
C VAL A 154 1.83 -29.21 -12.71
N GLY A 155 3.10 -29.12 -12.29
CA GLY A 155 3.72 -30.00 -11.31
C GLY A 155 3.69 -29.49 -9.87
N ILE A 156 3.39 -28.20 -9.61
CA ILE A 156 3.34 -27.66 -8.24
C ILE A 156 2.03 -28.05 -7.51
N PRO A 157 2.03 -28.15 -6.18
CA PRO A 157 0.83 -28.44 -5.40
C PRO A 157 -0.32 -27.47 -5.67
N LYS A 158 -1.58 -27.98 -5.60
CA LYS A 158 -2.80 -27.19 -5.84
C LYS A 158 -2.91 -25.92 -4.99
N PHE A 159 -2.36 -25.94 -3.78
CA PHE A 159 -2.28 -24.76 -2.91
C PHE A 159 -1.59 -23.59 -3.62
N TYR A 160 -0.40 -23.79 -4.19
CA TYR A 160 0.34 -22.74 -4.89
C TYR A 160 -0.35 -22.30 -6.19
N GLN A 161 -1.00 -23.23 -6.91
CA GLN A 161 -1.80 -22.89 -8.09
C GLN A 161 -2.96 -21.94 -7.71
N SER A 162 -3.65 -22.23 -6.60
CA SER A 162 -4.74 -21.37 -6.12
C SER A 162 -4.25 -20.01 -5.63
N LEU A 163 -3.05 -19.93 -5.05
CA LEU A 163 -2.44 -18.66 -4.68
C LEU A 163 -2.09 -17.82 -5.89
N HIS A 164 -1.50 -18.42 -6.93
CA HIS A 164 -1.22 -17.74 -8.19
C HIS A 164 -2.49 -17.13 -8.81
N GLU A 165 -3.56 -17.92 -8.91
CA GLU A 165 -4.86 -17.45 -9.43
C GLU A 165 -5.45 -16.33 -8.58
N HIS A 166 -5.38 -16.44 -7.25
CA HIS A 166 -5.86 -15.41 -6.32
C HIS A 166 -5.09 -14.09 -6.47
N PHE A 167 -3.76 -14.14 -6.61
CA PHE A 167 -2.94 -12.95 -6.81
C PHE A 167 -3.14 -12.33 -8.20
N GLN A 168 -3.31 -13.14 -9.25
CA GLN A 168 -3.69 -12.63 -10.57
C GLN A 168 -5.04 -11.90 -10.55
N ASP A 169 -6.05 -12.48 -9.90
CA ASP A 169 -7.36 -11.83 -9.74
C ASP A 169 -7.25 -10.54 -8.91
N ALA A 170 -6.42 -10.53 -7.87
CA ALA A 170 -6.14 -9.33 -7.08
C ALA A 170 -5.45 -8.23 -7.92
N GLU A 171 -4.45 -8.56 -8.74
CA GLU A 171 -3.80 -7.63 -9.66
C GLU A 171 -4.81 -7.04 -10.65
N GLN A 172 -5.67 -7.88 -11.23
CA GLN A 172 -6.71 -7.42 -12.15
C GLN A 172 -7.72 -6.48 -11.48
N LYS A 173 -7.99 -6.65 -10.18
CA LYS A 173 -8.92 -5.78 -9.44
C LYS A 173 -8.26 -4.49 -8.94
N LEU A 174 -7.01 -4.56 -8.51
CA LEU A 174 -6.33 -3.46 -7.82
C LEU A 174 -5.36 -2.69 -8.71
N THR A 175 -5.05 -3.18 -9.92
CA THR A 175 -3.82 -2.90 -10.67
C THR A 175 -2.58 -3.48 -10.00
N ARG A 176 -1.47 -3.56 -10.75
CA ARG A 176 -0.18 -4.02 -10.23
C ARG A 176 0.36 -3.15 -9.10
N PHE A 177 0.27 -1.82 -9.25
CA PHE A 177 0.59 -0.86 -8.20
C PHE A 177 -0.25 -1.10 -6.93
N GLY A 178 -1.57 -1.25 -7.10
CA GLY A 178 -2.47 -1.49 -5.97
C GLY A 178 -2.23 -2.84 -5.29
N LEU A 179 -1.83 -3.89 -6.02
CA LEU A 179 -1.42 -5.16 -5.43
C LEU A 179 -0.17 -4.98 -4.57
N MET A 180 0.88 -4.33 -5.09
CA MET A 180 2.11 -4.06 -4.32
C MET A 180 1.81 -3.25 -3.06
N ALA A 181 1.00 -2.20 -3.19
CA ALA A 181 0.54 -1.37 -2.09
C ALA A 181 -0.23 -2.18 -1.03
N GLN A 182 -1.17 -3.03 -1.45
CA GLN A 182 -1.97 -3.91 -0.58
C GLN A 182 -1.10 -4.94 0.14
N MET A 183 -0.02 -5.40 -0.48
CA MET A 183 0.97 -6.29 0.15
C MET A 183 1.92 -5.55 1.09
N GLY A 184 1.77 -4.23 1.24
CA GLY A 184 2.53 -3.41 2.15
C GLY A 184 3.94 -3.10 1.67
N PHE A 185 4.15 -3.03 0.36
CA PHE A 185 5.40 -2.53 -0.20
C PHE A 185 5.46 -0.99 -0.14
N PRO A 186 6.68 -0.41 -0.18
CA PRO A 186 6.86 1.03 -0.34
C PRO A 186 6.19 1.50 -1.63
N LYS A 187 5.48 2.63 -1.57
CA LYS A 187 4.74 3.20 -2.67
C LYS A 187 5.51 4.39 -3.22
N TYR A 188 6.05 4.23 -4.42
CA TYR A 188 6.62 5.32 -5.20
C TYR A 188 5.67 5.58 -6.36
N TYR A 189 5.09 6.77 -6.40
CA TYR A 189 4.03 7.11 -7.35
C TYR A 189 4.10 8.58 -7.74
N SER A 190 3.64 8.85 -8.95
CA SER A 190 3.28 10.17 -9.46
C SER A 190 1.77 10.41 -9.35
N GLY A 191 1.32 11.64 -9.57
CA GLY A 191 -0.11 11.94 -9.69
C GLY A 191 -0.79 11.12 -10.81
N ASP A 192 -0.09 10.88 -11.92
CA ASP A 192 -0.61 10.10 -13.05
C ASP A 192 -0.83 8.63 -12.68
N ASP A 193 0.07 8.03 -11.90
CA ASP A 193 -0.08 6.65 -11.41
C ASP A 193 -1.37 6.51 -10.60
N ILE A 194 -1.61 7.45 -9.68
CA ILE A 194 -2.83 7.48 -8.86
C ILE A 194 -4.08 7.68 -9.71
N VAL A 195 -4.04 8.61 -10.66
CA VAL A 195 -5.17 8.86 -11.58
C VAL A 195 -5.50 7.61 -12.38
N ASN A 196 -4.51 6.88 -12.87
CA ASN A 196 -4.72 5.64 -13.62
C ASN A 196 -5.27 4.52 -12.72
N THR A 197 -4.77 4.39 -11.48
CA THR A 197 -5.35 3.47 -10.50
C THR A 197 -6.81 3.80 -10.20
N LEU A 198 -7.15 5.08 -10.02
CA LEU A 198 -8.55 5.48 -9.78
C LEU A 198 -9.45 5.23 -10.98
N LYS A 199 -9.00 5.48 -12.22
CA LYS A 199 -9.74 5.13 -13.44
C LYS A 199 -10.10 3.65 -13.47
N HIS A 200 -9.15 2.79 -13.09
CA HIS A 200 -9.34 1.36 -13.01
C HIS A 200 -10.37 0.98 -11.94
N LEU A 201 -10.22 1.50 -10.72
CA LEU A 201 -11.09 1.17 -9.58
C LEU A 201 -12.53 1.71 -9.74
N TYR A 202 -12.69 2.92 -10.27
CA TYR A 202 -14.00 3.53 -10.49
C TYR A 202 -14.70 3.00 -11.74
N GLY A 203 -13.92 2.54 -12.73
CA GLY A 203 -14.38 2.33 -14.09
C GLY A 203 -14.67 3.65 -14.82
N THR A 204 -14.79 3.57 -16.15
CA THR A 204 -14.94 4.75 -17.02
C THR A 204 -16.10 5.65 -16.61
N ASP A 205 -17.27 5.07 -16.29
CA ASP A 205 -18.49 5.83 -16.04
C ASP A 205 -18.37 6.69 -14.78
N LYS A 206 -17.97 6.09 -13.64
CA LYS A 206 -17.86 6.83 -12.38
C LYS A 206 -16.65 7.76 -12.34
N PHE A 207 -15.57 7.42 -13.04
CA PHE A 207 -14.40 8.29 -13.12
C PHE A 207 -14.71 9.56 -13.91
N SER A 208 -15.54 9.47 -14.96
CA SER A 208 -15.93 10.64 -15.78
C SER A 208 -16.71 11.72 -15.01
N ASN A 209 -17.24 11.38 -13.84
CA ASN A 209 -17.97 12.26 -12.94
C ASN A 209 -17.07 13.05 -11.97
N ILE A 210 -15.77 12.77 -11.94
CA ILE A 210 -14.81 13.41 -11.04
C ILE A 210 -14.45 14.79 -11.59
N ASP A 211 -14.59 15.82 -10.75
CA ASP A 211 -14.18 17.19 -11.02
C ASP A 211 -12.71 17.42 -10.64
N PHE A 212 -12.32 16.93 -9.46
CA PHE A 212 -10.97 17.10 -8.92
C PHE A 212 -10.47 15.88 -8.15
N ILE A 213 -9.17 15.65 -8.17
CA ILE A 213 -8.47 14.75 -7.25
C ILE A 213 -7.31 15.50 -6.62
N ILE A 214 -7.30 15.55 -5.30
CA ILE A 214 -6.26 16.19 -4.50
C ILE A 214 -5.53 15.11 -3.72
N LEU A 215 -4.22 14.98 -3.99
CA LEU A 215 -3.32 14.13 -3.24
C LEU A 215 -2.76 14.91 -2.05
N TYR A 216 -2.96 14.42 -0.83
CA TYR A 216 -2.47 15.09 0.37
C TYR A 216 -1.81 14.11 1.34
N GLY A 217 -1.61 14.52 2.59
CA GLY A 217 -1.01 13.67 3.62
C GLY A 217 0.52 13.67 3.59
N SER A 218 1.13 12.60 4.12
CA SER A 218 2.58 12.56 4.32
C SER A 218 3.38 12.19 3.07
N GLN A 219 2.73 11.52 2.11
CA GLN A 219 3.30 10.99 0.86
C GLN A 219 4.60 10.19 1.08
N LYS A 220 4.76 9.59 2.26
CA LYS A 220 5.91 8.75 2.57
C LYS A 220 5.68 7.38 1.92
N PRO A 221 6.72 6.71 1.41
CA PRO A 221 6.55 5.41 0.75
C PRO A 221 5.83 4.36 1.60
N GLU A 222 6.01 4.41 2.92
CA GLU A 222 5.42 3.48 3.89
C GLU A 222 4.04 3.89 4.42
N SER A 223 3.57 5.12 4.16
CA SER A 223 2.23 5.57 4.62
C SER A 223 1.15 5.08 3.67
N ASP A 224 -0.12 5.19 4.07
CA ASP A 224 -1.24 5.21 3.13
C ASP A 224 -1.19 6.43 2.20
N ILE A 225 -2.02 6.38 1.17
CA ILE A 225 -2.24 7.44 0.18
C ILE A 225 -3.56 8.12 0.53
N ASP A 226 -3.50 9.38 0.89
CA ASP A 226 -4.67 10.20 1.24
C ASP A 226 -5.16 10.98 0.03
N LEU A 227 -6.40 10.75 -0.39
CA LEU A 227 -7.03 11.43 -1.53
C LEU A 227 -8.33 12.13 -1.12
N CYS A 228 -8.48 13.38 -1.57
CA CYS A 228 -9.76 14.06 -1.56
C CYS A 228 -10.27 14.12 -3.01
N VAL A 229 -11.41 13.46 -3.25
CA VAL A 229 -12.04 13.39 -4.57
C VAL A 229 -13.32 14.22 -4.53
N VAL A 230 -13.49 15.09 -5.52
CA VAL A 230 -14.73 15.87 -5.68
C VAL A 230 -15.40 15.43 -6.96
N SER A 231 -16.68 15.06 -6.89
CA SER A 231 -17.39 14.49 -8.05
C SER A 231 -18.89 14.75 -8.00
N THR A 232 -19.61 14.31 -9.03
CA THR A 232 -21.08 14.18 -8.99
C THR A 232 -21.56 12.85 -8.41
N ASN A 233 -20.65 11.94 -8.06
CA ASN A 233 -21.02 10.68 -7.41
C ASN A 233 -21.50 10.94 -5.97
N GLN A 234 -22.07 9.91 -5.34
CA GLN A 234 -22.43 9.98 -3.92
C GLN A 234 -21.17 10.07 -3.06
N SER A 235 -21.18 10.97 -2.07
CA SER A 235 -20.09 11.08 -1.10
C SER A 235 -19.85 9.76 -0.40
N THR A 236 -18.59 9.36 -0.30
CA THR A 236 -18.18 8.12 0.35
C THR A 236 -16.86 8.30 1.09
N GLN A 237 -16.58 7.38 2.00
CA GLN A 237 -15.29 7.22 2.64
C GLN A 237 -14.85 5.79 2.36
N TYR A 238 -13.68 5.62 1.77
CA TYR A 238 -13.14 4.31 1.43
C TYR A 238 -11.74 4.18 2.03
N PHE A 239 -11.51 3.09 2.76
CA PHE A 239 -10.21 2.74 3.28
C PHE A 239 -9.97 1.24 3.14
N ASN A 240 -8.81 0.86 2.60
CA ASN A 240 -8.45 -0.55 2.41
C ASN A 240 -7.07 -0.93 2.96
N GLY A 241 -6.45 -0.07 3.77
CA GLY A 241 -5.10 -0.29 4.30
C GLY A 241 -4.07 0.66 3.72
N TRP A 242 -4.07 0.85 2.40
CA TRP A 242 -3.06 1.63 1.68
C TRP A 242 -3.62 2.85 0.95
N LEU A 243 -4.93 2.89 0.69
CA LEU A 243 -5.63 4.01 0.09
C LEU A 243 -6.72 4.50 1.05
N ASP A 244 -6.65 5.77 1.44
CA ASP A 244 -7.70 6.50 2.15
C ASP A 244 -8.30 7.54 1.21
N LEU A 245 -9.58 7.35 0.86
CA LEU A 245 -10.27 8.16 -0.12
C LEU A 245 -11.50 8.81 0.52
N ALA A 246 -11.45 10.13 0.59
CA ALA A 246 -12.57 10.98 0.96
C ALA A 246 -13.24 11.55 -0.30
N GLU A 247 -14.31 10.92 -0.76
CA GLU A 247 -15.10 11.41 -1.89
C GLU A 247 -16.23 12.30 -1.40
N LEU A 248 -16.30 13.50 -1.94
CA LEU A 248 -17.32 14.49 -1.66
C LEU A 248 -18.09 14.79 -2.94
N ASN A 249 -19.41 14.68 -2.87
CA ASN A 249 -20.25 15.24 -3.90
C ASN A 249 -20.11 16.78 -3.92
N ARG A 250 -20.46 17.42 -5.04
CA ARG A 250 -20.35 18.89 -5.21
C ARG A 250 -21.02 19.71 -4.11
N GLU A 251 -22.16 19.28 -3.61
CA GLU A 251 -22.91 20.00 -2.58
C GLU A 251 -22.23 19.86 -1.21
N ASP A 252 -21.80 18.67 -0.84
CA ASP A 252 -21.04 18.43 0.40
C ASP A 252 -19.72 19.18 0.39
N PHE A 253 -19.02 19.18 -0.75
CA PHE A 253 -17.79 19.94 -0.95
C PHE A 253 -18.03 21.44 -0.75
N ARG A 254 -19.05 22.00 -1.42
CA ARG A 254 -19.43 23.41 -1.30
C ARG A 254 -19.78 23.79 0.14
N GLN A 255 -20.64 23.01 0.79
CA GLN A 255 -21.04 23.25 2.17
C GLN A 255 -19.83 23.22 3.12
N ARG A 256 -18.94 22.23 2.99
CA ARG A 256 -17.75 22.12 3.85
C ARG A 256 -16.78 23.28 3.62
N LEU A 257 -16.63 23.74 2.37
CA LEU A 257 -15.81 24.91 2.06
C LEU A 257 -16.34 26.19 2.70
N GLU A 258 -17.66 26.42 2.62
CA GLU A 258 -18.31 27.59 3.22
C GLU A 258 -18.13 27.66 4.74
N HIS A 259 -17.97 26.51 5.40
CA HIS A 259 -17.76 26.41 6.85
C HIS A 259 -16.29 26.25 7.26
N LEU A 260 -15.33 26.46 6.33
CA LEU A 260 -13.89 26.32 6.57
C LEU A 260 -13.56 25.01 7.30
N ASP A 261 -14.15 23.89 6.85
CA ASP A 261 -13.90 22.57 7.42
C ASP A 261 -12.40 22.26 7.35
N ILE A 262 -11.78 22.03 8.51
CA ILE A 262 -10.32 21.87 8.57
C ILE A 262 -9.82 20.64 7.82
N ALA A 263 -10.61 19.56 7.75
CA ALA A 263 -10.20 18.36 7.02
C ALA A 263 -10.17 18.63 5.50
N LEU A 264 -11.15 19.39 4.99
CA LEU A 264 -11.20 19.76 3.59
C LEU A 264 -10.19 20.86 3.22
N THR A 265 -10.10 21.89 4.05
CA THR A 265 -9.15 23.00 3.80
C THR A 265 -7.71 22.52 3.91
N ASP A 266 -7.38 21.62 4.83
CA ASP A 266 -6.02 21.05 4.90
C ASP A 266 -5.67 20.31 3.60
N ALA A 267 -6.56 19.44 3.09
CA ALA A 267 -6.36 18.78 1.81
C ALA A 267 -6.16 19.80 0.68
N MET A 268 -7.02 20.82 0.58
CA MET A 268 -6.94 21.81 -0.49
C MET A 268 -5.69 22.70 -0.45
N PHE A 269 -5.22 23.10 0.72
CA PHE A 269 -4.12 24.08 0.86
C PHE A 269 -2.75 23.44 1.11
N SER A 270 -2.71 22.18 1.54
CA SER A 270 -1.45 21.43 1.72
C SER A 270 -1.21 20.36 0.66
N GLY A 271 -2.27 19.93 -0.03
CA GLY A 271 -2.21 18.90 -1.06
C GLY A 271 -1.86 19.43 -2.45
N GLU A 272 -1.65 18.48 -3.34
CA GLU A 272 -1.39 18.66 -4.76
C GLU A 272 -2.63 18.30 -5.58
N LEU A 273 -3.05 19.19 -6.49
CA LEU A 273 -4.08 18.86 -7.47
C LEU A 273 -3.47 17.95 -8.55
N ILE A 274 -3.86 16.68 -8.57
CA ILE A 274 -3.35 15.70 -9.55
C ILE A 274 -4.33 15.45 -10.69
N TYR A 275 -5.58 15.91 -10.58
CA TYR A 275 -6.58 15.85 -11.65
C TYR A 275 -7.59 17.00 -11.52
N GLY A 276 -7.98 17.59 -12.65
CA GLY A 276 -8.95 18.68 -12.75
C GLY A 276 -8.36 19.98 -13.32
N ASP A 277 -9.18 21.04 -13.38
CA ASP A 277 -8.74 22.35 -13.90
C ASP A 277 -8.00 23.16 -12.82
N ASN A 278 -6.69 23.34 -13.02
CA ASN A 278 -5.81 24.13 -12.16
C ASN A 278 -6.30 25.57 -11.94
N ASN A 279 -6.83 26.23 -12.98
CA ASN A 279 -7.30 27.61 -12.85
C ASN A 279 -8.56 27.68 -11.98
N HIS A 280 -9.48 26.74 -12.20
CA HIS A 280 -10.68 26.65 -11.38
C HIS A 280 -10.34 26.34 -9.92
N PHE A 281 -9.42 25.40 -9.68
CA PHE A 281 -8.99 25.04 -8.34
C PHE A 281 -8.32 26.20 -7.59
N ALA A 282 -7.42 26.93 -8.26
CA ALA A 282 -6.78 28.13 -7.68
C ALA A 282 -7.79 29.22 -7.33
N GLN A 283 -8.82 29.42 -8.17
CA GLN A 283 -9.91 30.34 -7.87
C GLN A 283 -10.73 29.90 -6.65
N LEU A 284 -10.94 28.59 -6.47
CA LEU A 284 -11.63 28.06 -5.29
C LEU A 284 -10.79 28.28 -4.02
N GLN A 285 -9.49 27.99 -4.07
CA GLN A 285 -8.57 28.29 -2.96
C GLN A 285 -8.62 29.78 -2.59
N GLN A 286 -8.56 30.67 -3.58
CA GLN A 286 -8.65 32.12 -3.34
C GLN A 286 -9.98 32.52 -2.70
N LYS A 287 -11.11 31.98 -3.19
CA LYS A 287 -12.43 32.24 -2.59
C LYS A 287 -12.49 31.82 -1.11
N VAL A 288 -11.93 30.66 -0.77
CA VAL A 288 -11.86 30.18 0.62
C VAL A 288 -10.93 31.05 1.45
N PHE A 289 -9.80 31.46 0.88
CA PHE A 289 -8.86 32.36 1.54
C PHE A 289 -9.48 33.73 1.82
N ASP A 290 -10.34 34.24 0.94
CA ASP A 290 -11.00 35.55 1.11
C ASP A 290 -12.30 35.48 1.92
N ALA A 291 -12.89 34.29 2.08
CA ALA A 291 -14.17 34.11 2.78
C ALA A 291 -14.11 34.66 4.23
N PRO A 292 -15.11 35.45 4.67
CA PRO A 292 -15.13 35.96 6.04
C PRO A 292 -15.32 34.83 7.05
N ILE A 293 -14.73 34.96 8.24
CA ILE A 293 -15.05 34.06 9.35
C ILE A 293 -16.43 34.45 9.88
N THR A 294 -17.37 33.50 9.86
CA THR A 294 -18.73 33.69 10.37
C THR A 294 -18.97 32.91 11.67
N LYS A 295 -20.05 33.24 12.39
CA LYS A 295 -20.43 32.47 13.59
C LYS A 295 -20.80 31.04 13.22
N GLU A 296 -21.47 30.87 12.09
CA GLU A 296 -21.90 29.58 11.55
C GLU A 296 -20.70 28.67 11.26
N THR A 297 -19.60 29.24 10.74
CA THR A 297 -18.32 28.54 10.51
C THR A 297 -17.73 28.01 11.83
N ILE A 298 -17.71 28.84 12.88
CA ILE A 298 -17.20 28.45 14.21
C ILE A 298 -18.09 27.35 14.82
N GLU A 299 -19.39 27.54 14.79
CA GLU A 299 -20.37 26.58 15.31
C GLU A 299 -20.31 25.24 14.58
N TYR A 300 -20.09 25.25 13.26
CA TYR A 300 -19.89 24.04 12.47
C TYR A 300 -18.70 23.22 12.98
N ASN A 301 -17.54 23.87 13.16
CA ASN A 301 -16.34 23.20 13.64
C ASN A 301 -16.53 22.65 15.07
N LEU A 302 -17.20 23.40 15.96
CA LEU A 302 -17.55 22.92 17.31
C LEU A 302 -18.54 21.74 17.28
N LYS A 303 -19.52 21.75 16.37
CA LYS A 303 -20.44 20.61 16.16
C LYS A 303 -19.68 19.37 15.68
N LYS A 304 -18.67 19.52 14.79
CA LYS A 304 -17.80 18.41 14.37
C LYS A 304 -16.99 17.84 15.52
N VAL A 305 -16.47 18.67 16.43
CA VAL A 305 -15.84 18.20 17.67
C VAL A 305 -16.79 17.33 18.47
N GLN A 306 -18.02 17.82 18.70
CA GLN A 306 -19.01 17.10 19.49
C GLN A 306 -19.41 15.77 18.84
N TYR A 307 -19.64 15.79 17.53
CA TYR A 307 -19.90 14.58 16.74
C TYR A 307 -18.78 13.54 16.94
N GLN A 308 -17.51 13.92 16.78
CA GLN A 308 -16.40 12.97 16.99
C GLN A 308 -16.33 12.45 18.43
N LYS A 309 -16.59 13.30 19.45
CA LYS A 309 -16.63 12.87 20.86
C LYS A 309 -17.69 11.80 21.13
N GLU A 310 -18.86 11.92 20.51
CA GLU A 310 -19.94 10.92 20.62
C GLU A 310 -19.49 9.58 20.03
N TYR A 311 -18.82 9.61 18.88
CA TYR A 311 -18.32 8.41 18.21
C TYR A 311 -17.14 7.74 18.91
N LEU A 312 -16.36 8.49 19.70
CA LEU A 312 -15.19 7.97 20.41
C LEU A 312 -15.49 6.72 21.26
N SER A 313 -16.70 6.66 21.83
CA SER A 313 -17.15 5.55 22.67
C SER A 313 -17.36 4.23 21.88
N HIS A 314 -17.57 4.30 20.57
CA HIS A 314 -17.71 3.14 19.69
C HIS A 314 -16.37 2.55 19.26
N TYR A 315 -15.26 3.27 19.45
CA TYR A 315 -13.91 2.82 19.09
C TYR A 315 -13.08 2.34 20.28
N LYS A 316 -13.71 1.96 21.40
CA LYS A 316 -13.01 1.55 22.63
C LYS A 316 -12.01 0.41 22.39
N ASP A 317 -12.40 -0.56 21.56
CA ASP A 317 -11.62 -1.76 21.30
C ASP A 317 -10.77 -1.64 20.02
N ASN A 318 -10.79 -0.49 19.35
CA ASN A 318 -9.97 -0.21 18.17
C ASN A 318 -9.09 1.04 18.41
N PRO A 319 -7.86 0.85 18.93
CA PRO A 319 -6.95 1.96 19.23
C PRO A 319 -6.63 2.85 18.04
N ARG A 320 -6.56 2.28 16.82
CA ARG A 320 -6.31 3.04 15.58
C ARG A 320 -7.43 4.03 15.31
N LEU A 321 -8.68 3.54 15.22
CA LEU A 321 -9.85 4.40 14.97
C LEU A 321 -10.07 5.40 16.11
N ARG A 322 -9.80 4.99 17.36
CA ARG A 322 -9.84 5.88 18.51
C ARG A 322 -8.85 7.04 18.37
N ASN A 323 -7.59 6.75 18.03
CA ASN A 323 -6.55 7.77 17.85
C ASN A 323 -6.88 8.71 16.68
N LEU A 324 -7.41 8.17 15.59
CA LEU A 324 -7.88 8.97 14.45
C LEU A 324 -9.01 9.92 14.87
N CYS A 325 -10.00 9.41 15.60
CA CYS A 325 -11.11 10.20 16.12
C CYS A 325 -10.62 11.33 17.06
N LEU A 326 -9.67 11.02 17.97
CA LEU A 326 -9.04 12.02 18.83
C LEU A 326 -8.26 13.08 18.05
N SER A 327 -7.57 12.68 16.97
CA SER A 327 -6.89 13.61 16.07
C SER A 327 -7.89 14.60 15.44
N TYR A 328 -9.01 14.11 14.92
CA TYR A 328 -10.08 14.96 14.38
C TYR A 328 -10.68 15.90 15.43
N ILE A 329 -10.94 15.41 16.65
CA ILE A 329 -11.38 16.26 17.78
C ILE A 329 -10.41 17.42 17.99
N GLY A 330 -9.11 17.12 18.04
CA GLY A 330 -8.06 18.13 18.21
C GLY A 330 -8.06 19.15 17.07
N SER A 331 -8.02 18.68 15.82
CA SER A 331 -8.00 19.53 14.62
C SER A 331 -9.20 20.47 14.55
N PHE A 332 -10.42 19.96 14.73
CA PHE A 332 -11.62 20.80 14.67
C PHE A 332 -11.72 21.77 15.86
N SER A 333 -11.31 21.35 17.06
CA SER A 333 -11.32 22.22 18.25
C SER A 333 -10.35 23.38 18.10
N GLN A 334 -9.11 23.09 17.68
CA GLN A 334 -8.09 24.10 17.46
C GLN A 334 -8.47 25.05 16.30
N ASN A 335 -9.05 24.52 15.22
CA ASN A 335 -9.54 25.36 14.14
C ASN A 335 -10.63 26.33 14.64
N ALA A 336 -11.61 25.84 15.40
CA ALA A 336 -12.66 26.69 15.99
C ALA A 336 -12.08 27.79 16.89
N GLU A 337 -11.10 27.45 17.75
CA GLU A 337 -10.41 28.44 18.60
C GLU A 337 -9.69 29.52 17.77
N HIS A 338 -9.02 29.14 16.68
CA HIS A 338 -8.37 30.11 15.79
C HIS A 338 -9.38 31.02 15.09
N LEU A 339 -10.48 30.44 14.58
CA LEU A 339 -11.54 31.19 13.93
C LEU A 339 -12.19 32.21 14.89
N GLN A 340 -12.41 31.84 16.15
CA GLN A 340 -12.89 32.77 17.20
C GLN A 340 -11.96 33.97 17.43
N ARG A 341 -10.65 33.79 17.20
CA ARG A 341 -9.64 34.84 17.32
C ARG A 341 -9.44 35.63 16.01
N GLY A 342 -10.24 35.37 14.98
CA GLY A 342 -10.12 36.01 13.67
C GLY A 342 -9.02 35.43 12.76
N ASN A 343 -8.45 34.27 13.11
CA ASN A 343 -7.39 33.63 12.33
C ASN A 343 -7.94 32.49 11.47
N LYS A 344 -7.54 32.42 10.20
CA LYS A 344 -7.82 31.30 9.29
C LYS A 344 -6.56 30.47 9.07
N PRO A 345 -6.36 29.36 9.81
CA PRO A 345 -5.15 28.56 9.67
C PRO A 345 -5.11 27.81 8.33
N LEU A 346 -6.27 27.35 7.83
CA LEU A 346 -6.48 26.63 6.56
C LEU A 346 -5.72 25.31 6.39
N THR A 347 -4.71 25.03 7.22
CA THR A 347 -3.97 23.77 7.25
C THR A 347 -3.65 23.38 8.70
N LEU A 348 -3.50 22.08 8.94
CA LEU A 348 -3.08 21.52 10.23
C LEU A 348 -1.65 21.92 10.60
N LYS A 349 -0.79 22.11 9.59
CA LYS A 349 0.57 22.63 9.80
C LYS A 349 0.55 24.04 10.40
N ASN A 350 -0.29 24.92 9.87
CA ASN A 350 -0.41 26.29 10.37
C ASN A 350 -0.98 26.32 11.79
N ILE A 351 -1.95 25.45 12.12
CA ILE A 351 -2.44 25.30 13.49
C ILE A 351 -1.26 24.96 14.44
N LYS A 352 -0.46 23.93 14.12
CA LYS A 352 0.67 23.52 14.98
C LYS A 352 1.70 24.63 15.19
N GLN A 353 1.99 25.42 14.16
CA GLN A 353 2.95 26.53 14.25
C GLN A 353 2.46 27.66 15.17
N LEU A 354 1.15 27.86 15.27
CA LEU A 354 0.57 28.91 16.12
C LEU A 354 0.54 28.53 17.62
N TYR A 355 0.56 27.24 17.96
CA TYR A 355 0.66 26.75 19.35
C TYR A 355 2.10 26.48 19.82
N ALA A 356 3.08 26.48 18.91
CA ALA A 356 4.49 26.31 19.24
C ALA A 356 5.19 27.61 19.71
N ARG A 357 4.43 28.70 19.85
CA ARG A 357 4.86 30.00 20.39
C ARG A 357 4.20 30.21 21.74
#